data_AF-A0A4U7CGF6-F1
#
_entry.id   AF-A0A4U7CGF6-F1
#
_cell.length_a   1.000
_cell.length_b   1.000
_cell.length_c   1.000
_cell.angle_alpha   90.00
_cell.angle_beta   90.00
_cell.angle_gamma   90.00
#
_symmetry.space_group_name_H-M   'P 1'
#
loop_
_entity.id
_entity.type
_entity.pdbx_description
1 polymer ?
#
loop_
_entity_poly.entity_id
_entity_poly.type
_entity_poly.pdbx_seq_one_letter_code
_entity_poly.pdbx_strand_id
1 'polypeptide(L)'
;MTDQPEEFDGEVPENRCGYTYPEDFDAEQDPYPDQQNSCIREPLPDTERCAVHADPAETEQKAEQLKRADSFGDSLDGAILPALLADSVDFSDISLLRGADLSKADMSGEGLFGVDLSGAELMSANLSKANLRKADLSGAVLIGANMSKANLSPTPYGETADLSAANLADTNLSEAFLKKVNLSGANLDYADLPGADLRGADLREVDFRRADLSEAILSGANLSEANLEQATLIEVNLFDSCLTKVTPYGARIEAVQINNGTIFNSETSEYKSWKHSLPFFSCPPRCGYDPQVEQPKDFADTDRETLLTKAADTYRKFGELARQNTQPSRQSLMFVLRQDMQRIRHRERGEYTEWFTNSLFRVIFKYGESFARVLLTAAVIILTFAGVYWQADLIISNPNAAQSQKQFISDPVDAIYFSTLTFTTLGLGDFQPAAASQLGRGMVLLQAVLGAVLIATFVFVLGRRAAR
;
A
#
# COMPACT_ATOMS: atom_id res chain seq x y z
N MET A 1 19.54 -9.76 39.08
CA MET A 1 19.25 -9.03 40.32
C MET A 1 18.39 -7.85 39.95
N THR A 2 17.25 -7.69 40.61
CA THR A 2 16.37 -6.53 40.49
C THR A 2 16.96 -5.41 41.32
N ASP A 3 17.60 -4.43 40.70
CA ASP A 3 17.91 -3.17 41.39
C ASP A 3 16.60 -2.39 41.53
N GLN A 4 16.23 -2.16 42.78
CA GLN A 4 15.20 -1.20 43.14
C GLN A 4 15.74 0.21 42.87
N PRO A 5 14.90 1.18 42.50
CA PRO A 5 15.32 2.56 42.42
C PRO A 5 15.68 3.02 43.84
N GLU A 6 16.94 3.38 44.06
CA GLU A 6 17.37 4.00 45.31
C GLU A 6 16.58 5.29 45.53
N GLU A 7 15.92 5.37 46.68
CA GLU A 7 15.22 6.56 47.16
C GLU A 7 16.30 7.62 47.46
N PHE A 8 16.30 8.72 46.70
CA PHE A 8 17.35 9.72 46.69
C PHE A 8 17.16 10.75 47.83
N ASP A 9 18.11 10.81 48.76
CA ASP A 9 18.07 11.65 49.98
C ASP A 9 18.40 13.15 49.76
N GLY A 10 18.23 13.67 48.54
CA GLY A 10 18.42 15.10 48.24
C GLY A 10 19.87 15.59 48.19
N GLU A 11 20.85 14.69 48.32
CA GLU A 11 22.26 14.95 47.99
C GLU A 11 22.57 14.43 46.59
N VAL A 12 23.14 15.28 45.73
CA VAL A 12 23.56 14.90 44.38
C VAL A 12 24.78 13.96 44.50
N PRO A 13 24.77 12.76 43.90
CA PRO A 13 25.90 11.84 43.96
C PRO A 13 27.18 12.49 43.42
N GLU A 14 28.33 12.18 44.04
CA GLU A 14 29.65 12.75 43.67
C GLU A 14 30.03 12.57 42.19
N ASN A 15 29.37 11.66 41.46
CA ASN A 15 29.60 11.38 40.05
C ASN A 15 28.59 12.07 39.11
N ARG A 16 27.89 13.11 39.56
CA ARG A 16 26.88 13.88 38.80
C ARG A 16 27.20 15.37 38.80
N CYS A 17 26.65 16.12 37.85
CA CYS A 17 26.95 17.53 37.56
C CYS A 17 26.78 18.49 38.74
N GLY A 18 25.81 18.26 39.63
CA GLY A 18 25.61 19.07 40.84
C GLY A 18 25.27 20.55 40.61
N TYR A 19 24.97 21.00 39.38
CA TYR A 19 24.67 22.41 39.10
C TYR A 19 23.32 22.80 39.67
N THR A 20 23.30 23.67 40.68
CA THR A 20 22.07 24.18 41.29
C THR A 20 21.41 25.25 40.43
N TYR A 21 20.15 25.04 40.06
CA TYR A 21 19.36 26.00 39.30
C TYR A 21 19.01 27.24 40.15
N PRO A 22 19.02 28.46 39.57
CA PRO A 22 18.50 29.66 40.22
C PRO A 22 17.04 29.52 40.66
N GLU A 23 16.63 30.24 41.71
CA GLU A 23 15.26 30.15 42.28
C GLU A 23 14.14 30.56 41.29
N ASP A 24 14.49 31.25 40.20
CA ASP A 24 13.61 31.71 39.13
C ASP A 24 13.63 30.83 37.86
N PHE A 25 14.28 29.66 37.91
CA PHE A 25 14.36 28.73 36.79
C PHE A 25 13.07 27.92 36.62
N ASP A 26 12.45 28.03 35.44
CA ASP A 26 11.17 27.40 35.11
C ASP A 26 11.37 25.91 34.76
N ALA A 27 11.22 25.05 35.77
CA ALA A 27 11.48 23.60 35.68
C ALA A 27 10.58 22.86 34.68
N GLU A 28 9.53 23.49 34.15
CA GLU A 28 8.66 22.92 33.10
C GLU A 28 9.33 22.91 31.70
N GLN A 29 10.46 23.61 31.50
CA GLN A 29 11.25 23.57 30.26
C GLN A 29 12.32 22.47 30.25
N ASP A 30 12.55 21.77 31.37
CA ASP A 30 13.51 20.66 31.43
C ASP A 30 12.83 19.37 30.93
N PRO A 31 13.37 18.68 29.91
CA PRO A 31 12.82 17.42 29.42
C PRO A 31 12.82 16.26 30.44
N TYR A 32 13.45 16.44 31.62
CA TYR A 32 13.46 15.47 32.72
C TYR A 32 13.12 16.16 34.07
N PRO A 33 11.83 16.42 34.35
CA PRO A 33 11.38 17.21 35.51
C PRO A 33 11.43 16.46 36.85
N ASP A 34 11.78 15.17 36.84
CA ASP A 34 11.89 14.37 38.05
C ASP A 34 13.26 14.60 38.68
N GLN A 35 13.34 15.62 39.55
CA GLN A 35 14.18 15.74 40.76
C GLN A 35 14.91 17.10 40.91
N GLN A 36 14.37 17.91 41.83
CA GLN A 36 15.04 18.83 42.77
C GLN A 36 16.24 19.65 42.29
N ASN A 37 16.03 20.96 42.06
CA ASN A 37 16.94 22.12 42.15
C ASN A 37 18.40 22.01 41.64
N SER A 38 18.86 20.87 41.13
CA SER A 38 20.25 20.56 40.79
C SER A 38 20.33 19.59 39.63
N CYS A 39 21.27 19.80 38.71
CA CYS A 39 21.48 18.95 37.55
C CYS A 39 22.12 17.61 37.94
N ILE A 40 21.45 16.50 37.60
CA ILE A 40 21.95 15.13 37.84
C ILE A 40 22.55 14.47 36.59
N ARG A 41 22.91 15.24 35.56
CA ARG A 41 23.61 14.72 34.36
C ARG A 41 25.01 14.25 34.71
N GLU A 42 25.55 13.33 33.92
CA GLU A 42 26.96 12.94 34.02
C GLU A 42 27.87 14.13 33.70
N PRO A 43 28.89 14.42 34.53
CA PRO A 43 29.85 15.47 34.27
C PRO A 43 30.80 15.07 33.13
N LEU A 44 31.47 16.04 32.51
CA LEU A 44 32.46 15.73 31.47
C LEU A 44 33.68 15.04 32.11
N PRO A 45 34.44 14.23 31.34
CA PRO A 45 35.72 13.73 31.80
C PRO A 45 36.63 14.88 32.24
N ASP A 46 37.14 14.77 33.47
CA ASP A 46 37.97 15.76 34.16
C ASP A 46 37.28 17.10 34.52
N THR A 47 35.95 17.15 34.58
CA THR A 47 35.22 18.32 35.09
C THR A 47 34.19 17.92 36.16
N GLU A 48 33.76 18.90 36.95
CA GLU A 48 32.66 18.73 37.93
C GLU A 48 31.28 19.02 37.31
N ARG A 49 31.22 19.49 36.04
CA ARG A 49 29.99 19.98 35.41
C ARG A 49 29.69 19.29 34.09
N CYS A 50 28.40 19.05 33.81
CA CYS A 50 27.94 18.51 32.52
C CYS A 50 28.05 19.56 31.41
N ALA A 51 27.95 19.10 30.16
CA ALA A 51 28.05 19.94 28.96
C ALA A 51 27.17 21.21 28.96
N VAL A 52 25.99 21.17 29.58
CA VAL A 52 25.05 22.31 29.62
C VAL A 52 25.43 23.37 30.66
N HIS A 53 26.24 23.00 31.65
CA HIS A 53 26.62 23.87 32.77
C HIS A 53 28.13 24.15 32.84
N ALA A 54 28.91 23.63 31.88
CA ALA A 54 30.32 23.92 31.70
C ALA A 54 30.53 25.36 31.19
N ASP A 55 31.67 25.97 31.53
CA ASP A 55 32.01 27.31 31.06
C ASP A 55 32.18 27.27 29.52
N PRO A 56 31.54 28.18 28.76
CA PRO A 56 31.69 28.26 27.31
C PRO A 56 33.15 28.24 26.83
N ALA A 57 34.08 28.83 27.59
CA ALA A 57 35.50 28.83 27.27
C ALA A 57 36.15 27.45 27.38
N GLU A 58 35.70 26.60 28.31
CA GLU A 58 36.20 25.22 28.46
C GLU A 58 35.71 24.33 27.31
N THR A 59 34.46 24.53 26.89
CA THR A 59 33.84 23.85 25.75
C THR A 59 34.52 24.26 24.43
N GLU A 60 34.79 25.55 24.25
CA GLU A 60 35.47 26.11 23.06
C GLU A 60 36.94 25.66 22.99
N GLN A 61 37.65 25.60 24.12
CA GLN A 61 39.03 25.13 24.18
C GLN A 61 39.16 23.63 23.85
N LYS A 62 38.24 22.78 24.33
CA LYS A 62 38.19 21.36 23.96
C LYS A 62 37.82 21.17 22.48
N ALA A 63 36.90 21.98 21.94
CA ALA A 63 36.60 21.99 20.51
C ALA A 63 37.82 22.41 19.66
N GLU A 64 38.62 23.39 20.10
CA GLU A 64 39.90 23.74 19.44
C GLU A 64 40.96 22.64 19.54
N GLN A 65 41.03 21.92 20.68
CA GLN A 65 41.95 20.79 20.84
C GLN A 65 41.60 19.65 19.88
N LEU A 66 40.30 19.40 19.68
CA LEU A 66 39.80 18.39 18.73
C LEU A 66 39.96 18.84 17.26
N LYS A 67 39.84 20.15 16.97
CA LYS A 67 40.20 20.72 15.64
C LYS A 67 41.67 20.54 15.26
N ARG A 68 42.56 20.39 16.25
CA ARG A 68 44.00 20.13 16.03
C ARG A 68 44.34 18.64 16.03
N ALA A 69 43.41 17.78 16.44
CA ALA A 69 43.56 16.34 16.35
C ALA A 69 43.26 15.90 14.91
N ASP A 70 44.24 16.08 14.03
CA ASP A 70 44.30 15.35 12.77
C ASP A 70 44.55 13.86 13.10
N SER A 71 43.50 13.09 13.36
CA SER A 71 43.60 11.63 13.41
C SER A 71 42.37 10.98 12.78
N PHE A 72 42.50 10.68 11.49
CA PHE A 72 41.90 9.48 10.92
C PHE A 72 42.19 8.30 11.86
N GLY A 73 41.18 7.84 12.60
CA GLY A 73 41.24 6.56 13.31
C GLY A 73 41.16 6.58 14.84
N ASP A 74 40.85 7.70 15.49
CA ASP A 74 40.47 7.63 16.91
C ASP A 74 39.00 7.17 17.01
N SER A 75 38.80 5.97 17.55
CA SER A 75 37.48 5.40 17.86
C SER A 75 36.83 6.26 18.94
N LEU A 76 35.70 6.87 18.61
CA LEU A 76 34.83 7.62 19.51
C LEU A 76 33.72 6.72 20.06
N ASP A 77 34.04 5.44 20.28
CA ASP A 77 33.11 4.40 20.74
C ASP A 77 32.37 4.82 22.01
N GLY A 78 31.04 4.89 21.93
CA GLY A 78 30.21 5.27 23.07
C GLY A 78 30.43 6.71 23.55
N ALA A 79 31.04 7.58 22.74
CA ALA A 79 31.13 8.99 23.05
C ALA A 79 29.72 9.59 23.14
N ILE A 80 29.39 10.13 24.31
CA ILE A 80 28.29 11.08 24.45
C ILE A 80 28.87 12.38 23.86
N LEU A 81 28.47 12.75 22.64
CA LEU A 81 28.92 13.94 21.92
C LEU A 81 28.26 15.31 22.30
N PRO A 82 27.46 15.51 23.39
CA PRO A 82 26.80 16.80 23.65
C PRO A 82 27.78 17.95 23.90
N ALA A 83 29.04 17.66 24.25
CA ALA A 83 30.06 18.69 24.44
C ALA A 83 30.62 19.26 23.13
N LEU A 84 30.55 18.50 22.03
CA LEU A 84 30.94 18.98 20.71
C LEU A 84 29.76 19.62 19.99
N LEU A 85 28.58 19.01 20.06
CA LEU A 85 27.46 19.28 19.14
C LEU A 85 26.48 20.39 19.59
N ALA A 86 26.82 21.17 20.62
CA ALA A 86 26.01 22.32 21.02
C ALA A 86 25.75 23.24 19.81
N ASP A 87 24.47 23.59 19.60
CA ASP A 87 23.81 24.31 18.47
C ASP A 87 24.57 25.48 17.81
N SER A 88 25.70 25.91 18.37
CA SER A 88 26.53 27.03 17.91
C SER A 88 27.68 26.67 16.96
N VAL A 89 28.00 25.38 16.76
CA VAL A 89 29.16 24.99 15.92
C VAL A 89 28.67 24.49 14.55
N ASP A 90 29.06 25.19 13.48
CA ASP A 90 28.86 24.74 12.11
C ASP A 90 29.81 23.58 11.79
N PHE A 91 29.28 22.36 11.75
CA PHE A 91 30.02 21.14 11.43
C PHE A 91 30.12 20.85 9.94
N SER A 92 29.57 21.71 9.07
CA SER A 92 29.59 21.46 7.62
C SER A 92 31.00 21.48 7.02
N ASP A 93 31.97 22.09 7.71
CA ASP A 93 33.39 22.11 7.33
C ASP A 93 34.25 21.07 8.09
N ILE A 94 33.66 20.25 8.97
CA ILE A 94 34.42 19.35 9.86
C ILE A 94 34.40 17.93 9.30
N SER A 95 35.46 17.56 8.58
CA SER A 95 35.70 16.20 8.08
C SER A 95 36.09 15.18 9.16
N LEU A 96 36.09 15.55 10.45
CA LEU A 96 36.53 14.70 11.56
C LEU A 96 35.68 13.44 11.74
N LEU A 97 34.40 13.48 11.34
CA LEU A 97 33.48 12.35 11.52
C LEU A 97 33.40 11.43 10.30
N ARG A 98 34.10 11.79 9.22
CA ARG A 98 34.16 10.97 8.01
C ARG A 98 34.90 9.67 8.29
N GLY A 99 34.23 8.54 8.13
CA GLY A 99 34.79 7.23 8.44
C GLY A 99 35.12 7.02 9.93
N ALA A 100 34.64 7.88 10.83
CA ALA A 100 34.86 7.72 12.26
C ALA A 100 34.05 6.54 12.81
N ASP A 101 34.58 5.89 13.84
CA ASP A 101 33.82 4.93 14.63
C ASP A 101 33.03 5.67 15.71
N LEU A 102 31.72 5.68 15.53
CA LEU A 102 30.69 6.26 16.37
C LEU A 102 29.69 5.18 16.80
N SER A 103 30.13 3.91 16.80
CA SER A 103 29.30 2.80 17.20
C SER A 103 28.78 3.01 18.63
N LYS A 104 27.46 2.83 18.81
CA LYS A 104 26.75 3.03 20.07
C LYS A 104 26.81 4.45 20.66
N ALA A 105 27.28 5.44 19.89
CA ALA A 105 27.25 6.83 20.32
C ALA A 105 25.80 7.29 20.55
N ASP A 106 25.58 8.13 21.56
CA ASP A 106 24.30 8.81 21.77
C ASP A 106 24.38 10.22 21.22
N MET A 107 23.61 10.46 20.17
CA MET A 107 23.43 11.72 19.46
C MET A 107 21.94 12.03 19.29
N SER A 108 21.11 11.54 20.21
CA SER A 108 19.67 11.73 20.14
C SER A 108 19.30 13.20 20.35
N GLY A 109 18.48 13.74 19.43
CA GLY A 109 18.07 15.14 19.43
C GLY A 109 19.15 16.15 19.01
N GLU A 110 20.37 15.70 18.69
CA GLU A 110 21.49 16.59 18.39
C GLU A 110 21.37 17.31 17.04
N GLY A 111 21.99 18.49 16.97
CA GLY A 111 22.04 19.37 15.80
C GLY A 111 23.07 18.98 14.74
N LEU A 112 22.90 17.84 14.08
CA LEU A 112 23.83 17.31 13.07
C LEU A 112 23.64 17.90 11.65
N PHE A 113 23.36 19.21 11.56
CA PHE A 113 23.07 19.86 10.28
C PHE A 113 24.31 19.91 9.38
N GLY A 114 24.20 19.36 8.17
CA GLY A 114 25.24 19.46 7.14
C GLY A 114 26.54 18.71 7.45
N VAL A 115 26.57 17.85 8.47
CA VAL A 115 27.77 17.13 8.88
C VAL A 115 28.18 16.06 7.85
N ASP A 116 29.49 15.85 7.70
CA ASP A 116 30.05 14.75 6.89
C ASP A 116 30.29 13.52 7.77
N LEU A 117 29.38 12.56 7.68
CA LEU A 117 29.44 11.21 8.27
C LEU A 117 29.64 10.15 7.17
N SER A 118 30.16 10.53 6.00
CA SER A 118 30.33 9.60 4.89
C SER A 118 31.25 8.44 5.30
N GLY A 119 30.79 7.22 5.11
CA GLY A 119 31.49 5.99 5.51
C GLY A 119 31.68 5.78 7.02
N ALA A 120 31.06 6.59 7.89
CA ALA A 120 31.18 6.43 9.34
C ALA A 120 30.58 5.09 9.83
N GLU A 121 31.14 4.53 10.89
CA GLU A 121 30.59 3.37 11.59
C GLU A 121 29.67 3.84 12.72
N LEU A 122 28.36 3.63 12.57
CA LEU A 122 27.30 4.10 13.45
C LEU A 122 26.47 2.92 13.97
N MET A 123 27.10 1.75 14.10
CA MET A 123 26.41 0.52 14.49
C MET A 123 25.76 0.70 15.86
N SER A 124 24.45 0.45 15.96
CA SER A 124 23.67 0.62 17.18
C SER A 124 23.73 2.03 17.80
N ALA A 125 24.12 3.06 17.04
CA ALA A 125 24.11 4.44 17.51
C ALA A 125 22.67 4.94 17.72
N ASN A 126 22.48 5.89 18.65
CA ASN A 126 21.21 6.55 18.88
C ASN A 126 21.21 7.93 18.22
N LEU A 127 20.53 8.03 17.08
CA LEU A 127 20.29 9.26 16.29
C LEU A 127 18.81 9.66 16.36
N SER A 128 18.05 9.15 17.33
CA SER A 128 16.62 9.42 17.41
C SER A 128 16.37 10.92 17.57
N LYS A 129 15.42 11.46 16.81
CA LYS A 129 15.10 12.91 16.76
C LYS A 129 16.25 13.83 16.33
N ALA A 130 17.41 13.32 15.93
CA ALA A 130 18.54 14.15 15.49
C ALA A 130 18.17 14.98 14.23
N ASN A 131 18.73 16.18 14.13
CA ASN A 131 18.57 17.04 12.95
C ASN A 131 19.70 16.77 11.95
N LEU A 132 19.46 15.85 11.02
CA LEU A 132 20.41 15.38 10.00
C LEU A 132 20.15 16.03 8.63
N ARG A 133 19.50 17.20 8.59
CA ARG A 133 19.28 17.91 7.32
C ARG A 133 20.61 18.25 6.68
N LYS A 134 20.73 18.04 5.35
CA LYS A 134 21.96 18.24 4.57
C LYS A 134 23.14 17.33 4.98
N ALA A 135 23.00 16.45 5.96
CA ALA A 135 24.08 15.55 6.35
C ALA A 135 24.45 14.58 5.21
N ASP A 136 25.74 14.28 5.09
CA ASP A 136 26.25 13.23 4.21
C ASP A 136 26.52 11.97 5.04
N LEU A 137 25.73 10.93 4.83
CA LEU A 137 25.84 9.60 5.43
C LEU A 137 26.07 8.55 4.33
N SER A 138 26.57 8.97 3.16
CA SER A 138 26.80 8.07 2.03
C SER A 138 27.78 6.96 2.43
N GLY A 139 27.40 5.72 2.16
CA GLY A 139 28.19 4.53 2.52
C GLY A 139 28.37 4.29 4.03
N ALA A 140 27.72 5.04 4.92
CA ALA A 140 27.83 4.83 6.36
C ALA A 140 27.23 3.49 6.80
N VAL A 141 27.75 2.91 7.89
CA VAL A 141 27.30 1.63 8.45
C VAL A 141 26.45 1.89 9.69
N LEU A 142 25.14 1.85 9.54
CA LEU A 142 24.15 2.18 10.57
C LEU A 142 23.44 0.93 11.11
N ILE A 143 24.02 -0.27 11.00
CA ILE A 143 23.34 -1.52 11.36
C ILE A 143 22.80 -1.47 12.80
N GLY A 144 21.49 -1.69 12.97
CA GLY A 144 20.84 -1.65 14.29
C GLY A 144 20.73 -0.27 14.93
N ALA A 145 21.06 0.81 14.22
CA ALA A 145 20.96 2.17 14.76
C ALA A 145 19.50 2.61 14.96
N ASN A 146 19.29 3.49 15.94
CA ASN A 146 17.99 4.13 16.17
C ASN A 146 17.96 5.52 15.54
N MET A 147 17.24 5.67 14.42
CA MET A 147 16.99 6.94 13.73
C MET A 147 15.50 7.34 13.80
N SER A 148 14.75 6.81 14.77
CA SER A 148 13.33 7.13 14.92
C SER A 148 13.12 8.63 15.05
N LYS A 149 12.16 9.18 14.28
CA LYS A 149 11.84 10.62 14.26
C LYS A 149 13.00 11.54 13.87
N ALA A 150 14.11 11.01 13.33
CA ALA A 150 15.20 11.83 12.83
C ALA A 150 14.74 12.70 11.66
N ASN A 151 15.29 13.90 11.56
CA ASN A 151 14.91 14.87 10.54
C ASN A 151 15.98 14.97 9.45
N LEU A 152 15.72 14.34 8.30
CA LEU A 152 16.56 14.37 7.10
C LEU A 152 15.89 15.12 5.95
N SER A 153 14.80 15.83 6.24
CA SER A 153 14.00 16.53 5.24
C SER A 153 14.80 17.65 4.55
N PRO A 154 14.39 18.09 3.34
CA PRO A 154 15.15 19.07 2.60
C PRO A 154 15.21 20.39 3.33
N THR A 155 16.31 21.11 3.16
CA THR A 155 16.43 22.50 3.63
C THR A 155 15.48 23.40 2.83
N PRO A 156 15.14 24.62 3.33
CA PRO A 156 14.38 25.59 2.56
C PRO A 156 15.01 25.95 1.20
N TYR A 157 16.32 25.72 1.07
CA TYR A 157 17.10 25.99 -0.14
C TYR A 157 17.19 24.79 -1.09
N GLY A 158 16.56 23.66 -0.74
CA GLY A 158 16.46 22.47 -1.59
C GLY A 158 17.63 21.49 -1.44
N GLU A 159 18.53 21.71 -0.50
CA GLU A 159 19.59 20.74 -0.16
C GLU A 159 18.97 19.57 0.59
N THR A 160 19.49 18.36 0.36
CA THR A 160 18.95 17.11 0.89
C THR A 160 20.05 16.33 1.58
N ALA A 161 19.70 15.50 2.56
CA ALA A 161 20.64 14.52 3.10
C ALA A 161 20.93 13.41 2.08
N ASP A 162 22.12 12.80 2.19
CA ASP A 162 22.55 11.67 1.35
C ASP A 162 22.81 10.43 2.22
N LEU A 163 22.11 9.34 1.93
CA LEU A 163 22.30 7.99 2.51
C LEU A 163 22.52 6.96 1.39
N SER A 164 22.98 7.39 0.22
CA SER A 164 23.27 6.48 -0.89
C SER A 164 24.30 5.44 -0.47
N ALA A 165 24.06 4.19 -0.86
CA ALA A 165 24.87 3.03 -0.50
C ALA A 165 25.09 2.81 1.02
N ALA A 166 24.35 3.50 1.90
CA ALA A 166 24.45 3.28 3.34
C ALA A 166 23.91 1.90 3.73
N ASN A 167 24.48 1.29 4.76
CA ASN A 167 23.99 0.05 5.32
C ASN A 167 23.11 0.34 6.55
N LEU A 168 21.81 0.38 6.32
CA LEU A 168 20.73 0.65 7.28
C LEU A 168 20.01 -0.65 7.69
N ALA A 169 20.66 -1.81 7.60
CA ALA A 169 20.04 -3.07 8.01
C ALA A 169 19.65 -3.05 9.49
N ASP A 170 18.50 -3.62 9.84
CA ASP A 170 17.96 -3.65 11.21
C ASP A 170 17.80 -2.25 11.87
N THR A 171 17.78 -1.16 11.09
CA THR A 171 17.63 0.20 11.64
C THR A 171 16.18 0.51 12.01
N ASN A 172 16.01 1.30 13.07
CA ASN A 172 14.72 1.91 13.38
C ASN A 172 14.62 3.30 12.76
N LEU A 173 13.83 3.44 11.70
CA LEU A 173 13.46 4.67 11.01
C LEU A 173 11.98 5.04 11.22
N SER A 174 11.33 4.51 12.26
CA SER A 174 9.92 4.79 12.55
C SER A 174 9.68 6.30 12.66
N GLU A 175 8.65 6.79 11.96
CA GLU A 175 8.27 8.22 11.92
C GLU A 175 9.40 9.17 11.49
N ALA A 176 10.46 8.69 10.82
CA ALA A 176 11.55 9.54 10.34
C ALA A 176 11.12 10.42 9.16
N PHE A 177 11.68 11.64 9.08
CA PHE A 177 11.40 12.59 7.98
C PHE A 177 12.45 12.47 6.88
N LEU A 178 12.19 11.65 5.87
CA LEU A 178 13.11 11.26 4.78
C LEU A 178 12.70 11.85 3.41
N LYS A 179 11.95 12.96 3.41
CA LYS A 179 11.44 13.59 2.18
C LYS A 179 12.59 13.97 1.24
N LYS A 180 12.52 13.55 -0.03
CA LYS A 180 13.53 13.77 -1.09
C LYS A 180 14.97 13.35 -0.73
N VAL A 181 15.17 12.53 0.30
CA VAL A 181 16.49 12.01 0.65
C VAL A 181 17.00 11.09 -0.46
N ASN A 182 18.31 11.12 -0.71
CA ASN A 182 18.96 10.13 -1.57
C ASN A 182 19.26 8.88 -0.75
N LEU A 183 18.60 7.77 -1.05
CA LEU A 183 18.81 6.46 -0.44
C LEU A 183 19.25 5.44 -1.51
N SER A 184 19.64 5.89 -2.70
CA SER A 184 19.91 4.98 -3.82
C SER A 184 21.00 3.94 -3.47
N GLY A 185 20.70 2.66 -3.74
CA GLY A 185 21.57 1.53 -3.43
C GLY A 185 21.75 1.22 -1.93
N ALA A 186 21.00 1.87 -1.03
CA ALA A 186 21.09 1.59 0.39
C ALA A 186 20.53 0.20 0.75
N ASN A 187 21.10 -0.41 1.79
CA ASN A 187 20.60 -1.67 2.36
C ASN A 187 19.68 -1.40 3.54
N LEU A 188 18.41 -1.75 3.44
CA LEU A 188 17.37 -1.60 4.46
C LEU A 188 16.77 -2.97 4.84
N ASP A 189 17.54 -4.06 4.71
CA ASP A 189 17.11 -5.41 5.12
C ASP A 189 16.70 -5.41 6.61
N TYR A 190 15.51 -5.90 6.94
CA TYR A 190 14.91 -5.86 8.29
C TYR A 190 14.71 -4.47 8.93
N ALA A 191 14.82 -3.37 8.18
CA ALA A 191 14.60 -2.04 8.75
C ALA A 191 13.13 -1.80 9.14
N ASP A 192 12.91 -1.07 10.23
CA ASP A 192 11.60 -0.62 10.69
C ASP A 192 11.34 0.80 10.19
N LEU A 193 10.41 0.99 9.26
CA LEU A 193 10.01 2.30 8.72
C LEU A 193 8.53 2.66 8.96
N PRO A 194 7.86 2.24 10.06
CA PRO A 194 6.45 2.53 10.20
C PRO A 194 6.20 4.04 10.29
N GLY A 195 5.28 4.55 9.48
CA GLY A 195 4.94 5.98 9.43
C GLY A 195 6.04 6.91 8.88
N ALA A 196 7.13 6.38 8.30
CA ALA A 196 8.20 7.21 7.75
C ALA A 196 7.74 8.05 6.53
N ASP A 197 8.19 9.30 6.45
CA ASP A 197 7.89 10.21 5.34
C ASP A 197 8.99 10.14 4.27
N LEU A 198 8.79 9.31 3.26
CA LEU A 198 9.70 9.09 2.12
C LEU A 198 9.25 9.82 0.85
N ARG A 199 8.45 10.90 0.97
CA ARG A 199 7.89 11.60 -0.19
C ARG A 199 9.00 12.10 -1.12
N GLY A 200 8.95 11.69 -2.39
CA GLY A 200 9.91 12.09 -3.40
C GLY A 200 11.35 11.58 -3.17
N ALA A 201 11.57 10.64 -2.25
CA ALA A 201 12.89 10.07 -2.01
C ALA A 201 13.41 9.30 -3.24
N ASP A 202 14.73 9.28 -3.41
CA ASP A 202 15.39 8.43 -4.39
C ASP A 202 15.71 7.08 -3.75
N LEU A 203 14.92 6.06 -4.09
CA LEU A 203 14.98 4.70 -3.55
C LEU A 203 15.38 3.70 -4.63
N ARG A 204 16.12 4.15 -5.66
CA ARG A 204 16.58 3.27 -6.73
C ARG A 204 17.52 2.21 -6.18
N GLU A 205 17.34 0.97 -6.60
CA GLU A 205 18.21 -0.17 -6.23
C GLU A 205 18.30 -0.42 -4.72
N VAL A 206 17.35 0.11 -3.92
CA VAL A 206 17.32 -0.09 -2.47
C VAL A 206 16.93 -1.53 -2.14
N ASP A 207 17.59 -2.11 -1.15
CA ASP A 207 17.23 -3.42 -0.61
C ASP A 207 16.30 -3.29 0.61
N PHE A 208 14.99 -3.40 0.40
CA PHE A 208 13.96 -3.40 1.44
C PHE A 208 13.57 -4.83 1.87
N ARG A 209 14.45 -5.83 1.72
CA ARG A 209 14.10 -7.20 2.12
C ARG A 209 13.62 -7.23 3.57
N ARG A 210 12.46 -7.85 3.81
CA ARG A 210 11.88 -8.01 5.17
C ARG A 210 11.66 -6.72 5.96
N ALA A 211 11.78 -5.55 5.33
CA ALA A 211 11.54 -4.27 5.99
C ALA A 211 10.05 -4.09 6.30
N ASP A 212 9.74 -3.36 7.38
CA ASP A 212 8.38 -2.93 7.69
C ASP A 212 8.15 -1.49 7.21
N LEU A 213 7.38 -1.34 6.13
CA LEU A 213 6.99 -0.04 5.55
C LEU A 213 5.56 0.34 5.96
N SER A 214 4.97 -0.28 6.98
CA SER A 214 3.58 -0.01 7.37
C SER A 214 3.30 1.49 7.57
N GLU A 215 2.22 2.00 7.01
CA GLU A 215 1.83 3.43 7.09
C GLU A 215 2.86 4.42 6.50
N ALA A 216 3.92 3.94 5.82
CA ALA A 216 4.92 4.82 5.22
C ALA A 216 4.36 5.61 4.03
N ILE A 217 4.85 6.85 3.87
CA ILE A 217 4.41 7.77 2.83
C ILE A 217 5.48 7.84 1.73
N LEU A 218 5.27 7.11 0.64
CA LEU A 218 6.17 6.99 -0.51
C LEU A 218 5.69 7.78 -1.73
N SER A 219 4.85 8.81 -1.54
CA SER A 219 4.31 9.57 -2.67
C SER A 219 5.41 10.27 -3.46
N GLY A 220 5.45 10.06 -4.78
CA GLY A 220 6.46 10.61 -5.68
C GLY A 220 7.85 9.97 -5.58
N ALA A 221 8.02 8.94 -4.73
CA ALA A 221 9.31 8.28 -4.55
C ALA A 221 9.72 7.44 -5.76
N ASN A 222 11.02 7.33 -6.02
CA ASN A 222 11.55 6.50 -7.11
C ASN A 222 12.08 5.18 -6.55
N LEU A 223 11.28 4.12 -6.57
CA LEU A 223 11.65 2.77 -6.15
C LEU A 223 12.16 1.90 -7.32
N SER A 224 12.69 2.49 -8.40
CA SER A 224 13.09 1.67 -9.54
C SER A 224 14.17 0.67 -9.16
N GLU A 225 14.00 -0.61 -9.52
CA GLU A 225 14.92 -1.71 -9.20
C GLU A 225 15.05 -2.01 -7.69
N ALA A 226 14.16 -1.49 -6.85
CA ALA A 226 14.15 -1.79 -5.42
C ALA A 226 13.71 -3.24 -5.14
N ASN A 227 14.32 -3.84 -4.12
CA ASN A 227 13.99 -5.19 -3.66
C ASN A 227 13.03 -5.17 -2.48
N LEU A 228 11.78 -5.57 -2.68
CA LEU A 228 10.74 -5.62 -1.64
C LEU A 228 10.45 -7.05 -1.18
N GLU A 229 11.41 -7.99 -1.32
CA GLU A 229 11.16 -9.37 -0.93
C GLU A 229 10.84 -9.49 0.57
N GLN A 230 9.72 -10.13 0.91
CA GLN A 230 9.22 -10.35 2.27
C GLN A 230 8.93 -9.06 3.06
N ALA A 231 8.93 -7.89 2.41
CA ALA A 231 8.60 -6.62 3.05
C ALA A 231 7.12 -6.56 3.49
N THR A 232 6.83 -5.78 4.53
CA THR A 232 5.46 -5.42 4.91
C THR A 232 5.09 -4.08 4.31
N LEU A 233 4.01 -4.04 3.53
CA LEU A 233 3.39 -2.85 2.97
C LEU A 233 1.91 -2.82 3.36
N ILE A 234 1.63 -2.40 4.59
CA ILE A 234 0.27 -2.18 5.10
C ILE A 234 -0.01 -0.68 5.10
N GLU A 235 -1.13 -0.24 4.52
CA GLU A 235 -1.54 1.18 4.53
C GLU A 235 -0.52 2.17 3.91
N VAL A 236 0.31 1.68 3.00
CA VAL A 236 1.38 2.46 2.35
C VAL A 236 0.83 3.37 1.26
N ASN A 237 1.31 4.62 1.19
CA ASN A 237 0.96 5.54 0.12
C ASN A 237 2.03 5.58 -0.98
N LEU A 238 1.71 5.02 -2.16
CA LEU A 238 2.59 4.93 -3.34
C LEU A 238 2.16 5.84 -4.50
N PHE A 239 1.43 6.92 -4.21
CA PHE A 239 0.98 7.87 -5.23
C PHE A 239 2.13 8.47 -6.03
N ASP A 240 2.01 8.54 -7.36
CA ASP A 240 3.02 9.15 -8.25
C ASP A 240 4.43 8.54 -8.13
N SER A 241 4.56 7.38 -7.46
CA SER A 241 5.84 6.69 -7.29
C SER A 241 6.24 5.90 -8.53
N CYS A 242 7.54 5.66 -8.70
CA CYS A 242 8.06 4.80 -9.77
C CYS A 242 8.45 3.43 -9.21
N LEU A 243 7.75 2.37 -9.63
CA LEU A 243 7.96 0.98 -9.21
C LEU A 243 8.50 0.12 -10.36
N THR A 244 9.29 0.72 -11.24
CA THR A 244 9.89 0.04 -12.39
C THR A 244 10.84 -1.06 -11.92
N LYS A 245 10.68 -2.29 -12.42
CA LYS A 245 11.55 -3.45 -12.08
C LYS A 245 11.68 -3.80 -10.58
N VAL A 246 10.69 -3.46 -9.75
CA VAL A 246 10.69 -3.83 -8.32
C VAL A 246 10.44 -5.34 -8.12
N THR A 247 11.05 -5.93 -7.08
CA THR A 247 10.86 -7.36 -6.72
C THR A 247 10.11 -7.56 -5.39
N PRO A 248 8.77 -7.68 -5.38
CA PRO A 248 7.97 -7.80 -4.14
C PRO A 248 7.74 -9.25 -3.67
N TYR A 249 8.70 -10.16 -3.85
CA TYR A 249 8.48 -11.60 -3.60
C TYR A 249 8.17 -11.87 -2.13
N GLY A 250 7.02 -12.46 -1.80
CA GLY A 250 6.65 -12.74 -0.41
C GLY A 250 6.27 -11.50 0.41
N ALA A 251 6.19 -10.32 -0.22
CA ALA A 251 5.76 -9.11 0.46
C ALA A 251 4.30 -9.21 0.91
N ARG A 252 4.00 -8.72 2.11
CA ARG A 252 2.63 -8.57 2.62
C ARG A 252 2.10 -7.21 2.15
N ILE A 253 1.10 -7.21 1.28
CA ILE A 253 0.54 -5.98 0.68
C ILE A 253 -0.93 -5.86 1.06
N GLU A 254 -1.26 -4.89 1.92
CA GLU A 254 -2.62 -4.64 2.41
C GLU A 254 -2.91 -3.14 2.44
N ALA A 255 -4.12 -2.72 2.04
CA ALA A 255 -4.55 -1.31 2.08
C ALA A 255 -3.63 -0.28 1.38
N VAL A 256 -2.76 -0.70 0.46
CA VAL A 256 -1.85 0.19 -0.28
C VAL A 256 -2.62 1.14 -1.23
N GLN A 257 -2.17 2.39 -1.28
CA GLN A 257 -2.75 3.46 -2.08
C GLN A 257 -1.89 3.76 -3.32
N ILE A 258 -2.46 3.62 -4.52
CA ILE A 258 -1.81 3.94 -5.81
C ILE A 258 -2.72 4.81 -6.67
N ASN A 259 -2.16 5.68 -7.51
CA ASN A 259 -2.91 6.58 -8.40
C ASN A 259 -2.46 6.44 -9.87
N ASN A 260 -2.96 7.32 -10.74
CA ASN A 260 -2.63 7.30 -12.18
C ASN A 260 -1.17 7.69 -12.48
N GLY A 261 -0.50 8.44 -11.60
CA GLY A 261 0.90 8.79 -11.76
C GLY A 261 1.86 7.71 -11.28
N THR A 262 1.39 6.70 -10.55
CA THR A 262 2.23 5.56 -10.14
C THR A 262 2.66 4.75 -11.37
N ILE A 263 3.98 4.71 -11.63
CA ILE A 263 4.59 4.06 -12.79
C ILE A 263 4.96 2.62 -12.44
N PHE A 264 4.60 1.70 -13.33
CA PHE A 264 5.04 0.31 -13.28
C PHE A 264 5.59 -0.02 -14.67
N ASN A 265 6.92 -0.06 -14.85
CA ASN A 265 7.50 -0.61 -16.07
C ASN A 265 8.28 -1.88 -15.71
N SER A 266 7.86 -3.01 -16.26
CA SER A 266 8.54 -4.30 -16.13
C SER A 266 8.98 -4.72 -17.53
N GLU A 267 9.95 -4.00 -18.09
CA GLU A 267 10.65 -4.53 -19.25
C GLU A 267 11.50 -5.72 -18.76
N THR A 268 11.00 -6.92 -19.06
CA THR A 268 11.78 -8.16 -19.16
C THR A 268 12.56 -8.62 -17.92
N SER A 269 11.91 -8.81 -16.76
CA SER A 269 12.48 -9.68 -15.73
C SER A 269 11.84 -11.08 -15.82
N GLU A 270 12.70 -12.10 -15.94
CA GLU A 270 12.33 -13.51 -16.02
C GLU A 270 11.28 -13.88 -14.96
N TYR A 271 10.08 -14.15 -15.45
CA TYR A 271 8.90 -14.41 -14.63
C TYR A 271 9.06 -15.78 -13.95
N LYS A 272 9.57 -15.81 -12.70
CA LYS A 272 9.38 -16.98 -11.84
C LYS A 272 7.90 -17.07 -11.48
N SER A 273 7.18 -17.86 -12.29
CA SER A 273 5.84 -18.41 -12.09
C SER A 273 5.28 -18.22 -10.67
N TRP A 274 4.30 -17.33 -10.52
CA TRP A 274 3.49 -17.18 -9.31
C TRP A 274 2.66 -18.45 -9.08
N LYS A 275 3.22 -19.41 -8.33
CA LYS A 275 2.49 -20.55 -7.77
C LYS A 275 2.64 -20.52 -6.26
N HIS A 276 1.61 -20.04 -5.54
CA HIS A 276 0.79 -20.87 -4.65
C HIS A 276 -0.17 -20.06 -3.75
N SER A 277 -1.40 -20.61 -3.66
CA SER A 277 -2.36 -20.63 -2.55
C SER A 277 -2.49 -19.41 -1.63
N LEU A 278 -3.49 -18.57 -1.89
CA LEU A 278 -4.29 -17.99 -0.80
C LEU A 278 -5.48 -18.92 -0.54
N PRO A 279 -5.86 -19.18 0.72
CA PRO A 279 -7.03 -19.99 1.05
C PRO A 279 -8.30 -19.37 0.45
N PHE A 280 -9.28 -20.22 0.12
CA PHE A 280 -10.55 -19.92 -0.56
C PHE A 280 -11.45 -18.85 0.10
N PHE A 281 -11.02 -18.22 1.20
CA PHE A 281 -11.78 -17.24 1.98
C PHE A 281 -11.12 -15.86 2.15
N SER A 282 -9.94 -15.61 1.59
CA SER A 282 -9.35 -14.26 1.64
C SER A 282 -10.14 -13.30 0.75
N CYS A 283 -10.72 -12.25 1.35
CA CYS A 283 -11.40 -11.17 0.63
C CYS A 283 -10.52 -10.69 -0.55
N PRO A 284 -11.13 -10.37 -1.71
CA PRO A 284 -10.36 -9.84 -2.83
C PRO A 284 -9.60 -8.58 -2.40
N PRO A 285 -8.36 -8.34 -2.87
CA PRO A 285 -7.62 -7.14 -2.51
C PRO A 285 -8.42 -5.92 -2.95
N ARG A 286 -8.85 -5.12 -1.97
CA ARG A 286 -9.61 -3.88 -2.18
C ARG A 286 -8.68 -2.69 -2.10
N CYS A 287 -8.97 -1.70 -2.91
CA CYS A 287 -8.30 -0.41 -2.86
C CYS A 287 -8.68 0.32 -1.56
N GLY A 288 -7.74 1.06 -0.94
CA GLY A 288 -8.03 1.90 0.22
C GLY A 288 -9.12 2.96 -0.03
N TYR A 289 -9.32 3.40 -1.28
CA TYR A 289 -10.40 4.32 -1.68
C TYR A 289 -11.77 3.65 -1.82
N ASP A 290 -11.86 2.32 -1.74
CA ASP A 290 -13.13 1.61 -1.85
C ASP A 290 -14.01 1.96 -0.63
N PRO A 291 -15.23 2.50 -0.82
CA PRO A 291 -16.12 2.86 0.30
C PRO A 291 -16.56 1.67 1.18
N GLN A 292 -16.26 0.44 0.76
CA GLN A 292 -16.49 -0.78 1.53
C GLN A 292 -15.31 -1.13 2.45
N VAL A 293 -14.23 -0.36 2.41
CA VAL A 293 -13.08 -0.41 3.31
C VAL A 293 -13.14 0.80 4.25
N GLU A 294 -12.77 0.60 5.51
CA GLU A 294 -12.66 1.69 6.48
C GLU A 294 -11.62 2.71 6.00
N GLN A 295 -12.00 3.99 5.95
CA GLN A 295 -11.16 5.04 5.37
C GLN A 295 -10.15 5.53 6.41
N PRO A 296 -8.89 5.77 6.03
CA PRO A 296 -7.92 6.43 6.90
C PRO A 296 -8.42 7.82 7.32
N LYS A 297 -8.10 8.23 8.57
CA LYS A 297 -8.58 9.49 9.17
C LYS A 297 -8.24 10.73 8.32
N ASP A 298 -7.14 10.69 7.58
CA ASP A 298 -6.68 11.77 6.69
C ASP A 298 -7.66 12.11 5.56
N PHE A 299 -8.61 11.22 5.24
CA PHE A 299 -9.59 11.41 4.17
C PHE A 299 -10.99 11.76 4.67
N ALA A 300 -11.16 12.07 5.97
CA ALA A 300 -12.46 12.36 6.58
C ALA A 300 -13.24 13.50 5.87
N ASP A 301 -12.52 14.50 5.33
CA ASP A 301 -13.11 15.65 4.62
C ASP A 301 -13.13 15.49 3.09
N THR A 302 -12.69 14.35 2.54
CA THR A 302 -12.67 14.15 1.09
C THR A 302 -14.06 13.80 0.56
N ASP A 303 -14.49 14.51 -0.48
CA ASP A 303 -15.77 14.23 -1.15
C ASP A 303 -15.86 12.78 -1.65
N ARG A 304 -17.01 12.15 -1.41
CA ARG A 304 -17.26 10.73 -1.69
C ARG A 304 -17.17 10.42 -3.19
N GLU A 305 -17.53 11.35 -4.06
CA GLU A 305 -17.39 11.18 -5.52
C GLU A 305 -15.91 11.11 -5.93
N THR A 306 -15.08 11.92 -5.27
CA THR A 306 -13.64 11.94 -5.47
C THR A 306 -13.02 10.60 -5.05
N LEU A 307 -13.43 10.04 -3.91
CA LEU A 307 -13.00 8.71 -3.45
C LEU A 307 -13.40 7.61 -4.45
N LEU A 308 -14.64 7.60 -4.92
CA LEU A 308 -15.12 6.63 -5.92
C LEU A 308 -14.34 6.72 -7.24
N THR A 309 -13.96 7.93 -7.65
CA THR A 309 -13.17 8.16 -8.85
C THR A 309 -11.75 7.59 -8.68
N LYS A 310 -11.10 7.89 -7.55
CA LYS A 310 -9.77 7.33 -7.21
C LYS A 310 -9.83 5.80 -7.18
N ALA A 311 -10.83 5.21 -6.52
CA ALA A 311 -11.00 3.76 -6.44
C ALA A 311 -11.16 3.11 -7.83
N ALA A 312 -11.98 3.69 -8.70
CA ALA A 312 -12.19 3.18 -10.06
C ALA A 312 -10.90 3.19 -10.89
N ASP A 313 -10.08 4.23 -10.74
CA ASP A 313 -8.79 4.36 -11.41
C ASP A 313 -7.76 3.38 -10.87
N THR A 314 -7.71 3.18 -9.55
CA THR A 314 -6.85 2.17 -8.93
C THR A 314 -7.20 0.76 -9.44
N TYR A 315 -8.49 0.40 -9.48
CA TYR A 315 -8.92 -0.90 -10.01
C TYR A 315 -8.63 -1.06 -11.51
N ARG A 316 -8.73 0.02 -12.30
CA ARG A 316 -8.31 0.01 -13.71
C ARG A 316 -6.84 -0.38 -13.83
N LYS A 317 -5.96 0.23 -13.03
CA LYS A 317 -4.52 -0.02 -13.08
C LYS A 317 -4.18 -1.44 -12.63
N PHE A 318 -4.79 -1.94 -11.56
CA PHE A 318 -4.63 -3.34 -11.17
C PHE A 318 -5.09 -4.31 -12.27
N GLY A 319 -6.15 -3.97 -13.01
CA GLY A 319 -6.57 -4.74 -14.18
C GLY A 319 -5.54 -4.74 -15.33
N GLU A 320 -4.91 -3.60 -15.62
CA GLU A 320 -3.82 -3.50 -16.61
C GLU A 320 -2.60 -4.32 -16.20
N LEU A 321 -2.20 -4.22 -14.93
CA LEU A 321 -1.11 -5.01 -14.36
C LEU A 321 -1.42 -6.51 -14.43
N ALA A 322 -2.63 -6.92 -14.07
CA ALA A 322 -3.05 -8.32 -14.17
C ALA A 322 -3.01 -8.81 -15.62
N ARG A 323 -3.34 -7.95 -16.61
CA ARG A 323 -3.24 -8.28 -18.03
C ARG A 323 -1.79 -8.46 -18.47
N GLN A 324 -0.93 -7.50 -18.14
CA GLN A 324 0.51 -7.56 -18.45
C GLN A 324 1.17 -8.80 -17.83
N ASN A 325 0.69 -9.21 -16.67
CA ASN A 325 1.18 -10.39 -15.93
C ASN A 325 0.46 -11.70 -16.29
N THR A 326 -0.33 -11.76 -17.36
CA THR A 326 -1.06 -12.98 -17.78
C THR A 326 -1.96 -13.61 -16.69
N GLN A 327 -2.60 -12.79 -15.86
CA GLN A 327 -3.51 -13.20 -14.78
C GLN A 327 -4.99 -12.89 -15.11
N PRO A 328 -5.67 -13.72 -15.92
CA PRO A 328 -7.01 -13.40 -16.44
C PRO A 328 -8.11 -13.38 -15.37
N SER A 329 -7.97 -14.15 -14.29
CA SER A 329 -8.92 -14.18 -13.16
C SER A 329 -8.86 -12.89 -12.34
N ARG A 330 -7.66 -12.38 -12.08
CA ARG A 330 -7.49 -11.09 -11.38
C ARG A 330 -7.94 -9.92 -12.24
N GLN A 331 -7.63 -9.97 -13.54
CA GLN A 331 -8.11 -8.95 -14.49
C GLN A 331 -9.64 -8.86 -14.50
N SER A 332 -10.36 -10.00 -14.52
CA SER A 332 -11.83 -9.98 -14.52
C SER A 332 -12.39 -9.44 -13.21
N LEU A 333 -11.81 -9.83 -12.07
CA LEU A 333 -12.19 -9.31 -10.76
C LEU A 333 -12.01 -7.78 -10.67
N MET A 334 -10.86 -7.26 -11.07
CA MET A 334 -10.57 -5.82 -11.03
C MET A 334 -11.50 -5.02 -11.94
N PHE A 335 -11.86 -5.58 -13.10
CA PHE A 335 -12.85 -4.99 -13.99
C PHE A 335 -14.24 -4.89 -13.32
N VAL A 336 -14.67 -5.94 -12.62
CA VAL A 336 -15.96 -5.94 -11.90
C VAL A 336 -15.97 -4.90 -10.78
N LEU A 337 -14.90 -4.82 -9.98
CA LEU A 337 -14.76 -3.83 -8.91
C LEU A 337 -14.77 -2.40 -9.44
N ARG A 338 -14.12 -2.15 -10.58
CA ARG A 338 -14.19 -0.86 -11.27
C ARG A 338 -15.61 -0.49 -11.71
N GLN A 339 -16.33 -1.43 -12.32
CA GLN A 339 -17.73 -1.20 -12.71
C GLN A 339 -18.62 -0.93 -11.50
N ASP A 340 -18.32 -1.56 -10.35
CA ASP A 340 -19.02 -1.29 -9.11
C ASP A 340 -18.84 0.15 -8.63
N MET A 341 -17.62 0.69 -8.68
CA MET A 341 -17.35 2.08 -8.32
C MET A 341 -18.07 3.07 -9.25
N GLN A 342 -18.00 2.83 -10.56
CA GLN A 342 -18.70 3.66 -11.55
C GLN A 342 -20.22 3.68 -11.34
N ARG A 343 -20.80 2.50 -11.06
CA ARG A 343 -22.23 2.38 -10.76
C ARG A 343 -22.62 3.17 -9.50
N ILE A 344 -21.85 3.08 -8.42
CA ILE A 344 -22.14 3.83 -7.19
C ILE A 344 -22.08 5.34 -7.49
N ARG A 345 -21.08 5.78 -8.27
CA ARG A 345 -20.94 7.18 -8.69
C ARG A 345 -22.14 7.70 -9.50
N HIS A 346 -22.62 6.95 -10.50
CA HIS A 346 -23.79 7.36 -11.28
C HIS A 346 -25.05 7.50 -10.42
N ARG A 347 -25.17 6.65 -9.38
CA ARG A 347 -26.26 6.77 -8.40
C ARG A 347 -26.19 8.07 -7.61
N GLU A 348 -24.98 8.47 -7.18
CA GLU A 348 -24.77 9.71 -6.42
C GLU A 348 -25.04 10.97 -7.25
N ARG A 349 -24.77 10.91 -8.57
CA ARG A 349 -25.10 12.00 -9.51
C ARG A 349 -26.57 12.06 -9.95
N GLY A 350 -27.39 11.08 -9.56
CA GLY A 350 -28.78 10.97 -10.02
C GLY A 350 -28.93 10.55 -11.50
N GLU A 351 -27.87 10.00 -12.10
CA GLU A 351 -27.83 9.54 -13.50
C GLU A 351 -28.38 8.10 -13.61
N TYR A 352 -29.70 7.94 -13.45
CA TYR A 352 -30.33 6.61 -13.35
C TYR A 352 -30.25 5.75 -14.62
N THR A 353 -30.15 6.36 -15.80
CA THR A 353 -30.00 5.65 -17.07
C THR A 353 -28.65 4.94 -17.16
N GLU A 354 -27.56 5.66 -16.86
CA GLU A 354 -26.19 5.13 -16.84
C GLU A 354 -25.97 4.17 -15.67
N TRP A 355 -26.64 4.40 -14.55
CA TRP A 355 -26.68 3.44 -13.45
C TRP A 355 -27.32 2.11 -13.87
N PHE A 356 -28.43 2.15 -14.61
CA PHE A 356 -29.15 0.95 -15.05
C PHE A 356 -28.34 0.16 -16.09
N THR A 357 -27.76 0.83 -17.09
CA THR A 357 -26.91 0.18 -18.10
C THR A 357 -25.71 -0.52 -17.45
N ASN A 358 -24.99 0.15 -16.56
CA ASN A 358 -23.86 -0.44 -15.83
C ASN A 358 -24.28 -1.56 -14.88
N SER A 359 -25.45 -1.44 -14.24
CA SER A 359 -26.01 -2.51 -13.42
C SER A 359 -26.35 -3.75 -14.24
N LEU A 360 -26.93 -3.57 -15.42
CA LEU A 360 -27.24 -4.64 -16.36
C LEU A 360 -25.96 -5.35 -16.83
N PHE A 361 -24.93 -4.59 -17.22
CA PHE A 361 -23.63 -5.15 -17.59
C PHE A 361 -23.01 -5.97 -16.46
N ARG A 362 -23.06 -5.48 -15.21
CA ARG A 362 -22.54 -6.22 -14.05
C ARG A 362 -23.21 -7.58 -13.88
N VAL A 363 -24.53 -7.65 -14.03
CA VAL A 363 -25.28 -8.90 -13.96
C VAL A 363 -24.85 -9.85 -15.07
N ILE A 364 -24.79 -9.36 -16.31
CA ILE A 364 -24.35 -10.15 -17.48
C ILE A 364 -22.92 -10.67 -17.28
N PHE A 365 -21.99 -9.84 -16.80
CA PHE A 365 -20.60 -10.24 -16.57
C PHE A 365 -20.47 -11.28 -15.46
N LYS A 366 -21.12 -11.07 -14.31
CA LYS A 366 -21.06 -12.01 -13.17
C LYS A 366 -21.74 -13.35 -13.48
N TYR A 367 -22.77 -13.31 -14.32
CA TYR A 367 -23.49 -14.50 -14.76
C TYR A 367 -22.75 -15.26 -15.87
N GLY A 368 -22.13 -14.54 -16.81
CA GLY A 368 -21.37 -15.08 -17.93
C GLY A 368 -20.00 -15.65 -17.60
N GLU A 369 -19.51 -15.51 -16.35
CA GLU A 369 -18.23 -16.11 -15.92
C GLU A 369 -18.23 -17.65 -15.93
N SER A 370 -19.40 -18.29 -15.86
CA SER A 370 -19.51 -19.74 -15.87
C SER A 370 -20.37 -20.22 -17.02
N PHE A 371 -19.72 -20.83 -18.02
CA PHE A 371 -20.37 -21.50 -19.14
C PHE A 371 -21.45 -22.49 -18.69
N ALA A 372 -21.17 -23.24 -17.60
CA ALA A 372 -22.11 -24.19 -17.03
C ALA A 372 -23.39 -23.52 -16.51
N ARG A 373 -23.30 -22.30 -15.95
CA ARG A 373 -24.49 -21.57 -15.47
C ARG A 373 -25.42 -21.17 -16.61
N VAL A 374 -24.87 -20.70 -17.73
CA VAL A 374 -25.66 -20.29 -18.90
C VAL A 374 -26.36 -21.51 -19.54
N LEU A 375 -25.67 -22.64 -19.65
CA LEU A 375 -26.28 -23.88 -20.16
C LEU A 375 -27.36 -24.43 -19.22
N LEU A 376 -27.09 -24.44 -17.91
CA LEU A 376 -28.04 -24.94 -16.91
C LEU A 376 -29.32 -24.11 -16.94
N THR A 377 -29.22 -22.79 -17.03
CA THR A 377 -30.41 -21.94 -17.06
C THR A 377 -31.16 -21.98 -18.37
N ALA A 378 -30.49 -22.15 -19.50
CA ALA A 378 -31.16 -22.49 -20.76
C ALA A 378 -31.96 -23.80 -20.62
N ALA A 379 -31.36 -24.85 -20.06
CA ALA A 379 -32.04 -26.13 -19.82
C ALA A 379 -33.24 -25.99 -18.87
N VAL A 380 -33.10 -25.24 -17.77
CA VAL A 380 -34.20 -24.99 -16.83
C VAL A 380 -35.35 -24.24 -17.50
N ILE A 381 -35.06 -23.21 -18.31
CA ILE A 381 -36.10 -22.46 -19.03
C ILE A 381 -36.82 -23.38 -20.02
N ILE A 382 -36.08 -24.14 -20.83
CA ILE A 382 -36.66 -25.06 -21.82
C ILE A 382 -37.57 -26.09 -21.13
N LEU A 383 -37.11 -26.72 -20.04
CA LEU A 383 -37.90 -27.72 -19.32
C LEU A 383 -39.11 -27.12 -18.63
N THR A 384 -38.99 -25.92 -18.07
CA THR A 384 -40.11 -25.23 -17.40
C THR A 384 -41.22 -24.89 -18.40
N PHE A 385 -40.87 -24.30 -19.54
CA PHE A 385 -41.84 -23.97 -20.59
C PHE A 385 -42.43 -25.23 -21.23
N ALA A 386 -41.62 -26.28 -21.45
CA ALA A 386 -42.12 -27.57 -21.92
C ALA A 386 -43.18 -28.16 -20.98
N GLY A 387 -42.93 -28.11 -19.67
CA GLY A 387 -43.90 -28.54 -18.65
C GLY A 387 -45.20 -27.73 -18.69
N VAL A 388 -45.11 -26.40 -18.84
CA VAL A 388 -46.29 -25.54 -18.95
C VAL A 388 -47.08 -25.83 -20.23
N TYR A 389 -46.39 -26.00 -21.36
CA TYR A 389 -47.04 -26.31 -22.62
C TYR A 389 -47.76 -27.65 -22.62
N TRP A 390 -47.18 -28.65 -21.95
CA TRP A 390 -47.78 -29.97 -21.78
C TRP A 390 -48.97 -29.95 -20.81
N GLN A 391 -48.86 -29.25 -19.67
CA GLN A 391 -49.94 -29.24 -18.67
C GLN A 391 -51.14 -28.39 -19.07
N ALA A 392 -50.94 -27.34 -19.86
CA ALA A 392 -51.99 -26.38 -20.19
C ALA A 392 -52.54 -26.51 -21.62
N ASP A 393 -52.21 -27.61 -22.34
CA ASP A 393 -52.68 -27.92 -23.69
C ASP A 393 -52.54 -26.73 -24.67
N LEU A 394 -51.40 -26.04 -24.61
CA LEU A 394 -51.20 -24.77 -25.32
C LEU A 394 -50.75 -24.91 -26.78
N ILE A 395 -50.45 -26.13 -27.24
CA ILE A 395 -49.86 -26.42 -28.55
C ILE A 395 -50.67 -27.47 -29.31
N ILE A 396 -50.76 -27.32 -30.63
CA ILE A 396 -51.45 -28.25 -31.54
C ILE A 396 -50.49 -28.71 -32.64
N SER A 397 -50.52 -30.00 -33.00
CA SER A 397 -49.82 -30.54 -34.18
C SER A 397 -50.62 -30.34 -35.47
N ASN A 398 -49.99 -29.81 -36.53
CA ASN A 398 -50.50 -29.73 -37.92
C ASN A 398 -51.81 -28.92 -38.16
N PRO A 399 -51.74 -27.68 -38.67
CA PRO A 399 -52.92 -26.85 -38.93
C PRO A 399 -53.69 -27.20 -40.22
N ASN A 400 -53.14 -28.04 -41.11
CA ASN A 400 -53.71 -28.31 -42.45
C ASN A 400 -54.47 -29.64 -42.55
N ALA A 401 -54.61 -30.39 -41.46
CA ALA A 401 -55.47 -31.56 -41.43
C ALA A 401 -56.94 -31.12 -41.47
N ALA A 402 -57.62 -31.43 -42.56
CA ALA A 402 -59.04 -31.18 -42.75
C ALA A 402 -59.86 -31.75 -41.59
N GLN A 403 -60.31 -30.84 -40.70
CA GLN A 403 -61.52 -30.91 -39.89
C GLN A 403 -61.83 -32.18 -39.07
N SER A 404 -60.86 -33.04 -38.76
CA SER A 404 -61.08 -34.15 -37.82
C SER A 404 -59.84 -34.38 -36.94
N GLN A 405 -60.00 -34.03 -35.65
CA GLN A 405 -59.02 -34.10 -34.55
C GLN A 405 -57.83 -33.12 -34.60
N LYS A 406 -58.03 -31.94 -33.98
CA LYS A 406 -56.92 -31.21 -33.35
C LYS A 406 -56.35 -32.09 -32.24
N GLN A 407 -55.17 -32.66 -32.45
CA GLN A 407 -54.50 -33.47 -31.45
C GLN A 407 -53.61 -32.54 -30.61
N PHE A 408 -54.00 -32.33 -29.35
CA PHE A 408 -53.09 -31.74 -28.38
C PHE A 408 -51.93 -32.70 -28.14
N ILE A 409 -50.74 -32.14 -27.87
CA ILE A 409 -49.55 -32.95 -27.62
C ILE A 409 -49.79 -33.82 -26.38
N SER A 410 -49.70 -35.13 -26.55
CA SER A 410 -49.83 -36.09 -25.43
C SER A 410 -48.49 -36.55 -24.87
N ASP A 411 -47.41 -36.47 -25.66
CA ASP A 411 -46.08 -36.89 -25.27
C ASP A 411 -45.26 -35.71 -24.70
N PRO A 412 -44.70 -35.81 -23.48
CA PRO A 412 -43.80 -34.78 -22.94
C PRO A 412 -42.56 -34.51 -23.82
N VAL A 413 -42.14 -35.46 -24.67
CA VAL A 413 -40.99 -35.28 -25.57
C VAL A 413 -41.27 -34.23 -26.65
N ASP A 414 -42.47 -34.20 -27.20
CA ASP A 414 -42.88 -33.23 -28.23
C ASP A 414 -42.95 -31.80 -27.66
N ALA A 415 -43.36 -31.66 -26.40
CA ALA A 415 -43.36 -30.37 -25.70
C ALA A 415 -41.94 -29.84 -25.45
N ILE A 416 -40.98 -30.74 -25.14
CA ILE A 416 -39.56 -30.41 -25.01
C ILE A 416 -38.99 -29.99 -26.37
N TYR A 417 -39.33 -30.71 -27.44
CA TYR A 417 -38.90 -30.38 -28.80
C TYR A 417 -39.39 -28.99 -29.22
N PHE A 418 -40.69 -28.69 -29.02
CA PHE A 418 -41.25 -27.38 -29.34
C PHE A 418 -40.63 -26.25 -28.49
N SER A 419 -40.46 -26.47 -27.20
CA SER A 419 -39.81 -25.53 -26.28
C SER A 419 -38.36 -25.25 -26.69
N THR A 420 -37.61 -26.30 -27.08
CA THR A 420 -36.23 -26.17 -27.56
C THR A 420 -36.16 -25.38 -28.87
N LEU A 421 -37.07 -25.66 -29.81
CA LEU A 421 -37.15 -24.91 -31.07
C LEU A 421 -37.50 -23.45 -30.84
N THR A 422 -38.51 -23.16 -30.02
CA THR A 422 -38.94 -21.78 -29.70
C THR A 422 -37.85 -20.99 -28.98
N PHE A 423 -37.05 -21.68 -28.15
CA PHE A 423 -35.91 -21.08 -27.45
C PHE A 423 -34.72 -20.80 -28.39
N THR A 424 -34.44 -21.69 -29.35
CA THR A 424 -33.23 -21.64 -30.20
C THR A 424 -33.45 -20.96 -31.56
N THR A 425 -34.67 -20.98 -32.08
CA THR A 425 -35.04 -20.46 -33.39
C THR A 425 -36.32 -19.65 -33.28
N LEU A 426 -36.42 -18.52 -33.98
CA LEU A 426 -37.65 -17.71 -34.05
C LEU A 426 -38.76 -18.40 -34.90
N GLY A 427 -38.82 -19.72 -34.90
CA GLY A 427 -39.70 -20.54 -35.74
C GLY A 427 -40.50 -21.54 -34.91
N LEU A 428 -41.72 -21.83 -35.35
CA LEU A 428 -42.69 -22.69 -34.65
C LEU A 428 -42.60 -24.18 -35.03
N GLY A 429 -41.79 -24.54 -36.04
CA GLY A 429 -41.70 -25.91 -36.55
C GLY A 429 -43.04 -26.43 -37.06
N ASP A 430 -43.34 -27.71 -36.80
CA ASP A 430 -44.58 -28.39 -37.20
C ASP A 430 -45.78 -28.15 -36.25
N PHE A 431 -45.56 -27.36 -35.20
CA PHE A 431 -46.50 -27.10 -34.13
C PHE A 431 -46.89 -25.63 -34.10
N GLN A 432 -48.11 -25.31 -33.66
CA GLN A 432 -48.54 -23.92 -33.50
C GLN A 432 -49.22 -23.70 -32.15
N PRO A 433 -49.10 -22.48 -31.56
CA PRO A 433 -49.86 -22.14 -30.38
C PRO A 433 -51.35 -22.26 -30.69
N ALA A 434 -52.11 -22.88 -29.81
CA ALA A 434 -53.54 -23.08 -30.00
C ALA A 434 -54.21 -21.74 -30.31
N ALA A 435 -54.76 -21.61 -31.53
CA ALA A 435 -55.16 -20.32 -32.12
C ALA A 435 -56.17 -19.49 -31.30
N ALA A 436 -56.81 -20.09 -30.29
CA ALA A 436 -57.80 -19.46 -29.41
C ALA A 436 -57.24 -18.93 -28.07
N SER A 437 -55.98 -19.21 -27.71
CA SER A 437 -55.41 -18.77 -26.42
C SER A 437 -54.46 -17.57 -26.61
N GLN A 438 -54.84 -16.40 -26.07
CA GLN A 438 -53.91 -15.25 -25.96
C GLN A 438 -52.67 -15.62 -25.12
N LEU A 439 -52.86 -16.51 -24.15
CA LEU A 439 -51.83 -17.02 -23.26
C LEU A 439 -50.76 -17.82 -24.02
N GLY A 440 -51.13 -18.73 -24.92
CA GLY A 440 -50.17 -19.54 -25.68
C GLY A 440 -49.25 -18.69 -26.55
N ARG A 441 -49.81 -17.69 -27.25
CA ARG A 441 -49.01 -16.74 -28.05
C ARG A 441 -48.10 -15.87 -27.19
N GLY A 442 -48.58 -15.42 -26.02
CA GLY A 442 -47.77 -14.64 -25.07
C GLY A 442 -46.59 -15.43 -24.50
N MET A 443 -46.80 -16.70 -24.14
CA MET A 443 -45.75 -17.58 -23.61
C MET A 443 -44.68 -17.90 -24.66
N VAL A 444 -45.07 -18.17 -25.91
CA VAL A 444 -44.13 -18.36 -27.02
C VAL A 444 -43.28 -17.10 -27.24
N LEU A 445 -43.90 -15.91 -27.26
CA LEU A 445 -43.17 -14.65 -27.42
C LEU A 445 -42.18 -14.42 -26.27
N LEU A 446 -42.62 -14.64 -25.03
CA LEU A 446 -41.78 -14.51 -23.84
C LEU A 446 -40.58 -15.46 -23.89
N GLN A 447 -40.81 -16.73 -24.24
CA GLN A 447 -39.75 -17.72 -24.34
C GLN A 447 -38.75 -17.37 -25.46
N ALA A 448 -39.23 -16.92 -26.61
CA ALA A 448 -38.38 -16.50 -27.72
C ALA A 448 -37.48 -15.30 -27.33
N VAL A 449 -38.02 -14.32 -26.60
CA VAL A 449 -37.24 -13.17 -26.09
C VAL A 449 -36.18 -13.64 -25.09
N LEU A 450 -36.54 -14.52 -24.15
CA LEU A 450 -35.60 -15.09 -23.17
C LEU A 450 -34.49 -15.89 -23.86
N GLY A 451 -34.84 -16.70 -24.86
CA GLY A 451 -33.91 -17.47 -25.68
C GLY A 451 -32.93 -16.55 -26.43
N ALA A 452 -33.43 -15.51 -27.10
CA ALA A 452 -32.60 -14.54 -27.81
C ALA A 452 -31.60 -13.82 -26.89
N VAL A 453 -32.03 -13.38 -25.71
CA VAL A 453 -31.16 -12.72 -24.71
C VAL A 453 -30.08 -13.68 -24.18
N LEU A 454 -30.43 -14.93 -23.89
CA LEU A 454 -29.47 -15.93 -23.41
C LEU A 454 -28.48 -16.36 -24.50
N ILE A 455 -28.93 -16.52 -25.75
CA ILE A 455 -28.05 -16.83 -26.88
C ILE A 455 -27.10 -15.66 -27.16
N ALA A 456 -27.59 -14.43 -27.14
CA ALA A 456 -26.73 -13.24 -27.27
C ALA A 456 -25.67 -13.17 -26.16
N THR A 457 -26.08 -13.46 -24.91
CA THR A 457 -25.16 -13.55 -23.77
C THR A 457 -24.14 -14.67 -23.95
N PHE A 458 -24.57 -15.83 -24.45
CA PHE A 458 -23.72 -16.98 -24.71
C PHE A 458 -22.67 -16.70 -25.80
N VAL A 459 -23.07 -16.10 -26.92
CA VAL A 459 -22.17 -15.69 -28.01
C VAL A 459 -21.17 -14.65 -27.51
N PHE A 460 -21.60 -13.68 -26.71
CA PHE A 460 -20.73 -12.69 -26.10
C PHE A 460 -19.67 -13.34 -25.17
N VAL A 461 -20.08 -14.30 -24.34
CA VAL A 461 -19.18 -15.06 -23.46
C VAL A 461 -18.18 -15.89 -24.25
N LEU A 462 -18.63 -16.59 -25.31
CA LEU A 462 -17.76 -17.38 -26.19
C LEU A 462 -16.75 -16.51 -26.94
N GLY A 463 -17.21 -15.41 -27.55
CA GLY A 463 -16.34 -14.47 -28.26
C GLY A 463 -15.26 -13.90 -27.34
N ARG A 464 -15.60 -13.56 -26.10
CA ARG A 464 -14.62 -13.10 -25.11
C ARG A 464 -13.62 -14.18 -24.71
N ARG A 465 -14.02 -15.45 -24.63
CA ARG A 465 -13.12 -16.55 -24.27
C ARG A 465 -12.18 -16.92 -25.40
N ALA A 466 -12.62 -16.81 -26.66
CA ALA A 466 -11.77 -17.01 -27.83
C ALA A 466 -10.75 -15.89 -28.05
N ALA A 467 -11.02 -14.69 -27.50
CA ALA A 467 -10.11 -13.54 -27.55
C ALA A 467 -9.09 -13.49 -26.38
N ARG A 468 -9.22 -14.39 -25.40
CA ARG A 468 -8.20 -14.64 -24.36
C ARG A 468 -7.29 -15.76 -24.84
#